data_AF-A0A3B0X9E5-F1
#
_entry.id   AF-A0A3B0X9E5-F1
#
_cell.length_a   1.000
_cell.length_b   1.000
_cell.length_c   1.000
_cell.angle_alpha   90.00
_cell.angle_beta   90.00
_cell.angle_gamma   90.00
#
_symmetry.space_group_name_H-M   'P 1'
#
loop_
_entity.id
_entity.type
_entity.pdbx_description
1 polymer ?
#
loop_
_entity_poly.entity_id
_entity_poly.type
_entity_poly.pdbx_seq_one_letter_code
_entity_poly.pdbx_strand_id
1 'polypeptide(L)'
;MNNMLEQKWLKQKEPRRKGLGLGQKQRGFTLIEIAIVLVIIGLLLGGVLKGQELINTARVRALSSNVDGITSAWFSFSDRYRAFPGDYLQANVNLPNIVTNGSGNGIVGDVAVPDERALVWSHLQAAGYITGSYPDPVVAPGVAVGMYNCPTTTCPDNGFGTGMVIDNGALQQTNAGGVAAHELLTGQAIPSDVLAELDRKIDDGTPS
;
A
#
# COMPACT_ATOMS: atom_id res chain seq x y z
N MET A 1 -24.57 80.64 -75.13
CA MET A 1 -23.99 79.89 -76.26
C MET A 1 -22.81 79.13 -75.70
N ASN A 2 -22.66 77.81 -75.65
CA ASN A 2 -23.25 76.57 -76.16
C ASN A 2 -22.52 75.50 -75.29
N ASN A 3 -22.91 74.25 -75.06
CA ASN A 3 -23.97 73.34 -75.47
C ASN A 3 -23.81 72.21 -74.43
N MET A 4 -24.83 71.92 -73.63
CA MET A 4 -25.56 70.66 -73.71
C MET A 4 -25.10 69.75 -74.86
N LEU A 5 -24.46 68.62 -74.54
CA LEU A 5 -24.70 67.27 -75.08
C LEU A 5 -23.57 66.31 -74.62
N GLU A 6 -23.90 65.02 -74.56
CA GLU A 6 -23.07 63.86 -74.18
C GLU A 6 -23.02 63.56 -72.66
N GLN A 7 -24.11 63.03 -72.08
CA GLN A 7 -24.47 61.60 -72.06
C GLN A 7 -23.49 60.79 -71.18
N LYS A 8 -23.93 60.36 -69.99
CA LYS A 8 -24.56 59.04 -69.75
C LYS A 8 -23.47 57.96 -69.64
N TRP A 9 -23.64 57.05 -68.67
CA TRP A 9 -22.71 55.95 -68.30
C TRP A 9 -21.53 56.43 -67.42
N LEU A 10 -21.29 55.96 -66.19
CA LEU A 10 -21.56 54.65 -65.60
C LEU A 10 -21.98 54.83 -64.13
N LYS A 11 -23.25 54.48 -63.86
CA LYS A 11 -23.71 54.09 -62.52
C LYS A 11 -23.01 52.78 -62.18
N GLN A 12 -21.80 52.84 -61.66
CA GLN A 12 -21.05 51.67 -61.21
C GLN A 12 -21.73 51.18 -59.94
N LYS A 13 -22.67 50.24 -60.09
CA LYS A 13 -23.33 49.55 -58.99
C LYS A 13 -22.25 48.77 -58.22
N GLU A 14 -22.00 49.20 -56.99
CA GLU A 14 -21.22 48.41 -56.04
C GLU A 14 -21.85 47.01 -55.90
N PRO A 15 -21.07 45.93 -56.03
CA PRO A 15 -21.56 44.60 -55.71
C PRO A 15 -21.76 44.54 -54.19
N ARG A 16 -23.03 44.54 -53.75
CA ARG A 16 -23.38 44.16 -52.38
C ARG A 16 -22.86 42.75 -52.15
N ARG A 17 -21.68 42.64 -51.51
CA ARG A 17 -21.16 41.39 -50.97
C ARG A 17 -22.17 40.91 -49.92
N LYS A 18 -23.11 40.07 -50.35
CA LYS A 18 -23.89 39.24 -49.44
C LYS A 18 -22.87 38.42 -48.66
N GLY A 19 -22.67 38.77 -47.39
CA GLY A 19 -21.97 37.90 -46.47
C GLY A 19 -22.66 36.54 -46.53
N LEU A 20 -21.98 35.56 -47.11
CA LEU A 20 -22.40 34.17 -47.04
C LEU A 20 -22.08 33.72 -45.62
N GLY A 21 -22.88 34.20 -44.66
CA GLY A 21 -23.01 33.55 -43.37
C GLY A 21 -23.60 32.17 -43.65
N LEU A 22 -22.75 31.22 -43.97
CA LEU A 22 -23.02 29.80 -43.78
C LEU A 22 -23.30 29.68 -42.28
N GLY A 23 -24.56 29.85 -41.89
CA GLY A 23 -25.02 29.51 -40.56
C GLY A 23 -24.60 28.07 -40.36
N GLN A 24 -23.53 27.87 -39.59
CA GLN A 24 -23.13 26.54 -39.17
C GLN A 24 -24.35 26.00 -38.45
N LYS A 25 -25.01 25.00 -39.05
CA LYS A 25 -26.12 24.31 -38.41
C LYS A 25 -25.56 23.78 -37.11
N GLN A 26 -25.84 24.45 -36.00
CA GLN A 26 -25.52 23.94 -34.69
C GLN A 26 -26.34 22.67 -34.54
N ARG A 27 -25.67 21.53 -34.74
CA ARG A 27 -26.22 20.22 -34.37
C ARG A 27 -26.28 20.25 -32.86
N GLY A 28 -27.43 20.66 -32.33
CA GLY A 28 -27.73 20.52 -30.90
C GLY A 28 -27.64 19.04 -30.55
N PHE A 29 -26.99 18.74 -29.42
CA PHE A 29 -26.94 17.39 -28.89
C PHE A 29 -28.35 16.86 -28.69
N THR A 30 -28.62 15.66 -29.19
CA THR A 30 -29.91 15.03 -28.99
C THR A 30 -30.06 14.63 -27.52
N LEU A 31 -31.30 14.63 -27.02
CA LEU A 31 -31.59 14.22 -25.63
C LEU A 31 -31.14 12.77 -25.39
N ILE A 32 -31.23 11.92 -26.40
CA ILE A 32 -30.76 10.53 -26.36
C ILE A 32 -29.23 10.43 -26.24
N GLU A 33 -28.47 11.29 -26.93
CA GLU A 33 -27.00 11.31 -26.82
C GLU A 33 -26.56 11.66 -25.39
N ILE A 34 -27.18 12.66 -24.77
CA ILE A 34 -26.87 12.99 -23.37
C ILE A 34 -27.39 11.91 -22.41
N ALA A 35 -28.53 11.28 -22.69
CA ALA A 35 -29.08 10.22 -21.84
C ALA A 35 -28.14 9.01 -21.75
N ILE A 36 -27.57 8.55 -22.87
CA ILE A 36 -26.64 7.41 -22.87
C ILE A 36 -25.35 7.78 -22.14
N VAL A 37 -24.85 9.01 -22.33
CA VAL A 37 -23.64 9.49 -21.64
C VAL A 37 -23.85 9.51 -20.12
N LEU A 38 -25.00 10.01 -19.63
CA LEU A 38 -25.30 10.01 -18.19
C LEU A 38 -25.44 8.60 -17.62
N VAL A 39 -26.00 7.65 -18.38
CA VAL A 39 -26.05 6.24 -17.98
C VAL A 39 -24.64 5.66 -17.86
N ILE A 40 -23.78 5.87 -18.85
CA ILE A 40 -22.40 5.36 -18.82
C ILE A 40 -21.64 5.97 -17.63
N ILE A 41 -21.73 7.28 -17.41
CA ILE A 41 -21.09 7.93 -16.25
C ILE A 41 -21.64 7.38 -14.93
N GLY A 42 -22.96 7.18 -14.82
CA GLY A 42 -23.59 6.58 -13.64
C GLY A 42 -23.09 5.16 -13.36
N LEU A 43 -22.97 4.34 -14.39
CA LEU A 43 -22.44 2.97 -14.28
C LEU A 43 -20.94 2.95 -13.94
N LEU A 44 -20.15 3.86 -14.53
CA LEU A 44 -18.73 3.97 -14.23
C LEU A 44 -18.49 4.44 -12.79
N LEU A 45 -19.22 5.47 -12.33
CA LEU A 45 -19.11 5.95 -10.95
C LEU A 45 -19.57 4.89 -9.95
N GLY A 46 -20.69 4.20 -10.22
CA GLY A 46 -21.16 3.08 -9.40
C GLY A 46 -20.16 1.92 -9.35
N GLY A 47 -19.54 1.59 -10.48
CA GLY A 47 -18.52 0.54 -10.58
C GLY A 47 -17.23 0.88 -9.85
N VAL A 48 -16.73 2.12 -9.94
CA VAL A 48 -15.50 2.55 -9.27
C VAL A 48 -15.65 2.54 -7.75
N LEU A 49 -16.79 3.03 -7.22
CA LEU A 49 -17.05 3.00 -5.78
C LEU A 49 -17.02 1.58 -5.22
N LYS A 50 -17.68 0.64 -5.89
CA LYS A 50 -17.64 -0.77 -5.47
C LYS A 50 -16.25 -1.41 -5.68
N GLY A 51 -15.56 -1.01 -6.75
CA GLY A 51 -14.20 -1.46 -7.04
C GLY A 51 -13.20 -1.10 -5.95
N GLN A 52 -13.28 0.12 -5.40
CA GLN A 52 -12.42 0.55 -4.29
C GLN A 52 -12.65 -0.27 -3.02
N GLU A 53 -13.91 -0.54 -2.67
CA GLU A 53 -14.26 -1.39 -1.52
C GLU A 53 -13.69 -2.80 -1.67
N LEU A 54 -13.83 -3.41 -2.86
CA LEU A 54 -13.29 -4.75 -3.14
C LEU A 54 -11.76 -4.81 -3.00
N ILE A 55 -11.06 -3.76 -3.46
CA ILE A 55 -9.60 -3.65 -3.30
C ILE A 55 -9.22 -3.57 -1.82
N ASN A 56 -9.94 -2.78 -1.03
CA ASN A 56 -9.68 -2.66 0.41
C ASN A 56 -9.90 -3.99 1.13
N THR A 57 -11.00 -4.70 0.85
CA THR A 57 -11.23 -6.04 1.41
C THR A 57 -10.15 -7.05 1.00
N ALA A 58 -9.67 -6.99 -0.25
CA ALA A 58 -8.58 -7.86 -0.70
C ALA A 58 -7.27 -7.59 0.05
N ARG A 59 -6.92 -6.32 0.28
CA ARG A 59 -5.76 -5.93 1.08
C ARG A 59 -5.86 -6.41 2.53
N VAL A 60 -7.02 -6.26 3.18
CA VAL A 60 -7.26 -6.75 4.55
C VAL A 60 -7.01 -8.27 4.62
N ARG A 61 -7.53 -9.03 3.65
CA ARG A 61 -7.34 -10.49 3.61
C ARG A 61 -5.88 -10.88 3.38
N ALA A 62 -5.17 -10.17 2.50
CA ALA A 62 -3.75 -10.40 2.26
C ALA A 62 -2.92 -10.12 3.52
N LEU A 63 -3.20 -9.02 4.23
CA LEU A 63 -2.54 -8.69 5.49
C LEU A 63 -2.80 -9.75 6.56
N SER A 64 -4.05 -10.19 6.74
CA SER A 64 -4.38 -11.29 7.67
C SER A 64 -3.60 -12.57 7.34
N SER A 65 -3.60 -12.97 6.07
CA SER A 65 -2.86 -14.15 5.62
C SER A 65 -1.34 -14.03 5.82
N ASN A 66 -0.79 -12.81 5.68
CA ASN A 66 0.63 -12.56 5.94
C ASN A 66 0.95 -12.67 7.43
N VAL A 67 0.11 -12.11 8.31
CA VAL A 67 0.25 -12.23 9.77
C VAL A 67 0.20 -13.69 10.20
N ASP A 68 -0.77 -14.46 9.70
CA ASP A 68 -0.90 -15.88 10.00
C ASP A 68 0.31 -16.68 9.49
N GLY A 69 0.78 -16.37 8.28
CA GLY A 69 1.97 -16.98 7.69
C GLY A 69 3.25 -16.70 8.49
N ILE A 70 3.44 -15.45 8.93
CA ILE A 70 4.58 -15.06 9.78
C ILE A 70 4.50 -15.77 11.14
N THR A 71 3.31 -15.85 11.73
CA THR A 71 3.11 -16.54 13.02
C THR A 71 3.42 -18.03 12.91
N SER A 72 2.96 -18.68 11.84
CA SER A 72 3.30 -20.09 11.57
C SER A 72 4.80 -20.29 11.32
N ALA A 73 5.43 -19.39 10.55
CA ALA A 73 6.87 -19.39 10.29
C ALA A 73 7.69 -19.26 11.58
N TRP A 74 7.27 -18.35 12.47
CA TRP A 74 7.89 -18.13 13.78
C TRP A 74 7.90 -19.41 14.62
N PHE A 75 6.74 -20.07 14.78
CA PHE A 75 6.65 -21.31 15.54
C PHE A 75 7.38 -22.47 14.88
N SER A 76 7.34 -22.56 13.54
CA SER A 76 8.05 -23.60 12.80
C SER A 76 9.57 -23.47 12.96
N PHE A 77 10.09 -22.25 12.95
CA PHE A 77 11.51 -21.99 13.23
C PHE A 77 11.86 -22.39 14.67
N SER A 78 11.03 -21.99 15.63
CA SER A 78 11.23 -22.31 17.05
C SER A 78 11.22 -23.82 17.32
N ASP A 79 10.33 -24.59 16.70
CA ASP A 79 10.31 -26.05 16.84
C ASP A 79 11.54 -26.71 16.22
N ARG A 80 11.95 -26.26 15.03
CA ARG A 80 13.09 -26.79 14.27
C ARG A 80 14.43 -26.52 14.96
N TYR A 81 14.65 -25.28 15.40
CA TYR A 81 15.96 -24.79 15.87
C TYR A 81 16.03 -24.62 17.40
N ARG A 82 14.93 -24.82 18.12
CA ARG A 82 14.82 -24.64 19.58
C ARG A 82 15.25 -23.24 20.06
N ALA A 83 15.07 -22.24 19.20
CA ALA A 83 15.41 -20.85 19.43
C ALA A 83 14.50 -19.95 18.59
N PHE A 84 14.38 -18.67 18.95
CA PHE A 84 13.60 -17.73 18.15
C PHE A 84 14.40 -17.23 16.95
N PRO A 85 13.75 -16.94 15.81
CA PRO A 85 14.42 -16.26 14.72
C PRO A 85 14.89 -14.88 15.19
N GLY A 86 16.01 -14.37 14.69
CA GLY A 86 16.66 -13.17 15.22
C GLY A 86 17.58 -13.41 16.42
N ASP A 87 17.16 -14.23 17.39
CA ASP A 87 17.91 -14.54 18.63
C ASP A 87 18.83 -15.80 18.49
N TYR A 88 18.92 -16.38 17.30
CA TYR A 88 19.57 -17.68 17.12
C TYR A 88 21.11 -17.60 17.11
N LEU A 89 21.76 -18.25 18.08
CA LEU A 89 23.22 -18.28 18.28
C LEU A 89 24.04 -18.98 17.18
N GLN A 90 23.42 -19.87 16.40
CA GLN A 90 24.12 -20.71 15.41
C GLN A 90 23.59 -20.46 14.00
N ALA A 91 23.07 -19.26 13.76
CA ALA A 91 22.50 -18.86 12.47
C ALA A 91 23.53 -18.96 11.34
N ASN A 92 24.75 -18.50 11.56
CA ASN A 92 25.82 -18.52 10.56
C ASN A 92 26.29 -19.92 10.12
N VAL A 93 26.04 -20.94 10.94
CA VAL A 93 26.40 -22.34 10.63
C VAL A 93 25.20 -23.10 10.03
N ASN A 94 24.01 -22.86 10.56
CA ASN A 94 22.83 -23.68 10.27
C ASN A 94 21.85 -23.05 9.28
N LEU A 95 22.01 -21.75 8.96
CA LEU A 95 21.21 -21.04 7.97
C LEU A 95 22.08 -20.62 6.78
N PRO A 96 21.59 -20.81 5.55
CA PRO A 96 22.33 -20.41 4.35
C PRO A 96 22.41 -18.89 4.24
N ASN A 97 23.59 -18.37 3.85
CA ASN A 97 23.83 -16.95 3.57
C ASN A 97 23.54 -15.99 4.74
N ILE A 98 23.60 -16.48 5.98
CA ILE A 98 23.59 -15.66 7.19
C ILE A 98 25.01 -15.64 7.76
N VAL A 99 25.46 -14.46 8.21
CA VAL A 99 26.78 -14.30 8.84
C VAL A 99 26.66 -13.83 10.28
N THR A 100 25.56 -13.16 10.62
CA THR A 100 25.29 -12.62 11.94
C THR A 100 24.47 -13.59 12.77
N ASN A 101 24.90 -13.81 14.01
CA ASN A 101 24.16 -14.60 14.99
C ASN A 101 23.37 -13.68 15.92
N GLY A 102 22.25 -14.17 16.44
CA GLY A 102 21.58 -13.57 17.58
C GLY A 102 22.32 -13.83 18.89
N SER A 103 21.83 -13.25 19.99
CA SER A 103 22.46 -13.33 21.31
C SER A 103 22.12 -14.61 22.11
N GLY A 104 21.04 -15.31 21.77
CA GLY A 104 20.57 -16.52 22.44
C GLY A 104 19.98 -16.27 23.82
N ASN A 105 19.51 -15.06 24.09
CA ASN A 105 18.97 -14.64 25.38
C ASN A 105 17.47 -15.01 25.55
N GLY A 106 16.85 -15.57 24.51
CA GLY A 106 15.42 -15.90 24.47
C GLY A 106 14.52 -14.71 24.15
N ILE A 107 15.09 -13.56 23.77
CA ILE A 107 14.40 -12.30 23.55
C ILE A 107 14.91 -11.66 22.26
N VAL A 108 14.08 -11.67 21.23
CA VAL A 108 14.32 -10.87 20.03
C VAL A 108 14.19 -9.38 20.32
N GLY A 109 15.31 -8.66 20.21
CA GLY A 109 15.30 -7.20 20.08
C GLY A 109 15.21 -6.43 21.38
N ASP A 110 16.12 -6.67 22.32
CA ASP A 110 16.24 -5.87 23.53
C ASP A 110 17.02 -4.54 23.31
N VAL A 111 17.14 -3.72 24.36
CA VAL A 111 17.86 -2.43 24.30
C VAL A 111 19.37 -2.60 24.04
N ALA A 112 19.94 -3.76 24.40
CA ALA A 112 21.35 -4.06 24.20
C ALA A 112 21.65 -4.60 22.79
N VAL A 113 20.67 -5.22 22.12
CA VAL A 113 20.83 -5.86 20.80
C VAL A 113 19.61 -5.60 19.87
N PRO A 114 19.34 -4.33 19.48
CA PRO A 114 18.19 -4.00 18.63
C PRO A 114 18.25 -4.66 17.24
N ASP A 115 19.44 -4.97 16.75
CA ASP A 115 19.65 -5.52 15.40
C ASP A 115 19.04 -6.91 15.20
N GLU A 116 18.74 -7.65 16.27
CA GLU A 116 18.06 -8.95 16.20
C GLU A 116 16.69 -8.88 15.55
N ARG A 117 16.02 -7.73 15.66
CA ARG A 117 14.72 -7.45 15.02
C ARG A 117 14.82 -7.53 13.50
N ALA A 118 15.93 -7.04 12.94
CA ALA A 118 16.22 -7.16 11.51
C ALA A 118 16.62 -8.59 11.15
N LEU A 119 17.33 -9.29 12.04
CA LEU A 119 17.75 -10.68 11.85
C LEU A 119 16.56 -11.63 11.71
N VAL A 120 15.44 -11.38 12.40
CA VAL A 120 14.22 -12.20 12.30
C VAL A 120 13.90 -12.57 10.85
N TRP A 121 13.79 -11.56 9.99
CA TRP A 121 13.33 -11.76 8.61
C TRP A 121 14.36 -12.47 7.75
N SER A 122 15.64 -12.14 7.95
CA SER A 122 16.74 -12.85 7.29
C SER A 122 16.81 -14.33 7.70
N HIS A 123 16.61 -14.64 8.98
CA HIS A 123 16.63 -16.01 9.50
C HIS A 123 15.44 -16.83 8.99
N LEU A 124 14.23 -16.25 9.02
CA LEU A 124 13.02 -16.90 8.51
C LEU A 124 13.12 -17.17 7.00
N GLN A 125 13.69 -16.24 6.23
CA GLN A 125 13.92 -16.42 4.80
C GLN A 125 14.98 -17.49 4.53
N ALA A 126 16.11 -17.44 5.24
CA ALA A 126 17.19 -18.41 5.07
C ALA A 126 16.74 -19.83 5.44
N ALA A 127 15.85 -19.98 6.42
CA ALA A 127 15.21 -21.24 6.78
C ALA A 127 14.11 -21.68 5.79
N GLY A 128 13.70 -20.81 4.85
CA GLY A 128 12.70 -21.12 3.82
C GLY A 128 11.25 -21.00 4.28
N TYR A 129 10.97 -20.34 5.41
CA TYR A 129 9.60 -20.18 5.91
C TYR A 129 8.86 -18.99 5.31
N ILE A 130 9.59 -17.96 4.89
CA ILE A 130 9.03 -16.79 4.21
C ILE A 130 9.76 -16.54 2.89
N THR A 131 9.08 -15.88 1.97
CA THR A 131 9.66 -15.43 0.70
C THR A 131 9.94 -13.93 0.78
N GLY A 132 11.01 -13.50 0.13
CA GLY A 132 11.45 -12.11 0.16
C GLY A 132 12.94 -11.97 -0.15
N SER A 133 13.45 -10.77 0.08
CA SER A 133 14.88 -10.46 0.01
C SER A 133 15.25 -9.57 1.20
N TYR A 134 15.33 -10.17 2.37
CA TYR A 134 15.70 -9.53 3.63
C TYR A 134 17.19 -9.77 3.90
N PRO A 135 18.05 -8.75 3.70
CA PRO A 135 19.48 -8.86 3.95
C PRO A 135 19.79 -9.05 5.44
N ASP A 136 20.90 -9.71 5.71
CA ASP A 136 21.54 -9.72 7.03
C ASP A 136 21.91 -8.27 7.43
N PRO A 137 21.69 -7.80 8.67
CA PRO A 137 22.00 -6.45 9.15
C PRO A 137 23.49 -6.09 9.10
N VAL A 138 24.42 -7.01 8.87
CA VAL A 138 25.79 -6.63 8.43
C VAL A 138 25.76 -5.85 7.11
N VAL A 139 24.73 -6.06 6.29
CA VAL A 139 24.53 -5.47 4.96
C VAL A 139 23.41 -4.42 4.94
N ALA A 140 22.59 -4.33 6.00
CA ALA A 140 21.40 -3.49 6.05
C ALA A 140 21.25 -2.74 7.38
N PRO A 141 20.55 -1.59 7.39
CA PRO A 141 20.33 -0.88 8.65
C PRO A 141 19.54 -1.76 9.62
N GLY A 142 20.03 -1.85 10.86
CA GLY A 142 19.31 -2.46 11.96
C GLY A 142 17.97 -1.78 12.22
N VAL A 143 17.05 -2.50 12.86
CA VAL A 143 15.72 -2.00 13.22
C VAL A 143 15.74 -1.57 14.68
N ALA A 144 15.51 -0.29 14.97
CA ALA A 144 15.61 0.26 16.32
C ALA A 144 14.46 -0.18 17.24
N VAL A 145 14.67 -0.02 18.56
CA VAL A 145 13.62 -0.22 19.58
C VAL A 145 12.45 0.76 19.36
N GLY A 146 11.20 0.26 19.37
CA GLY A 146 10.00 1.08 19.18
C GLY A 146 9.84 1.66 17.77
N MET A 147 10.57 1.13 16.79
CA MET A 147 10.48 1.57 15.40
C MET A 147 9.25 0.97 14.71
N TYR A 148 8.24 1.79 14.48
CA TYR A 148 6.99 1.39 13.81
C TYR A 148 7.07 1.43 12.27
N ASN A 149 8.18 1.93 11.71
CA ASN A 149 8.37 2.17 10.29
C ASN A 149 9.63 1.47 9.76
N CYS A 150 9.60 0.15 9.64
CA CYS A 150 10.70 -0.56 9.01
C CYS A 150 10.69 -0.38 7.47
N PRO A 151 11.86 -0.16 6.83
CA PRO A 151 11.96 -0.21 5.37
C PRO A 151 11.52 -1.56 4.82
N THR A 152 10.78 -1.56 3.72
CA THR A 152 10.31 -2.79 3.04
C THR A 152 11.44 -3.61 2.41
N THR A 153 12.66 -3.06 2.37
CA THR A 153 13.89 -3.78 1.97
C THR A 153 14.43 -4.66 3.09
N THR A 154 14.10 -4.36 4.34
CA THR A 154 14.59 -5.09 5.52
C THR A 154 13.47 -5.92 6.17
N CYS A 155 12.23 -5.45 6.08
CA CYS A 155 11.08 -6.10 6.68
C CYS A 155 9.95 -6.37 5.67
N PRO A 156 9.13 -7.41 5.89
CA PRO A 156 7.96 -7.69 5.05
C PRO A 156 6.98 -6.52 5.00
N ASP A 157 6.47 -6.19 3.81
CA ASP A 157 5.46 -5.15 3.62
C ASP A 157 4.11 -5.56 4.23
N ASN A 158 3.49 -4.64 4.95
CA ASN A 158 2.13 -4.76 5.47
C ASN A 158 1.04 -4.59 4.39
N GLY A 159 1.43 -4.38 3.13
CA GLY A 159 0.53 -4.17 1.99
C GLY A 159 0.11 -2.71 1.81
N PHE A 160 0.61 -1.80 2.65
CA PHE A 160 0.40 -0.36 2.62
C PHE A 160 1.72 0.41 2.46
N GLY A 161 2.82 -0.28 2.12
CA GLY A 161 4.11 0.32 1.81
C GLY A 161 4.99 0.56 3.03
N THR A 162 4.68 -0.05 4.17
CA THR A 162 5.50 0.00 5.39
C THR A 162 5.83 -1.41 5.85
N GLY A 163 7.06 -1.62 6.33
CA GLY A 163 7.49 -2.91 6.84
C GLY A 163 6.93 -3.24 8.23
N MET A 164 6.60 -4.51 8.43
CA MET A 164 6.18 -5.09 9.72
C MET A 164 7.40 -5.39 10.60
N VAL A 165 7.27 -5.24 11.92
CA VAL A 165 8.40 -5.39 12.85
C VAL A 165 8.01 -6.32 13.99
N ILE A 166 8.96 -7.15 14.45
CA ILE A 166 8.80 -7.87 15.72
C ILE A 166 9.48 -7.08 16.82
N ASP A 167 8.74 -6.83 17.89
CA ASP A 167 9.24 -6.19 19.10
C ASP A 167 9.10 -7.14 20.30
N ASN A 168 9.89 -6.90 21.35
CA ASN A 168 9.67 -7.46 22.66
C ASN A 168 9.36 -6.30 23.61
N GLY A 169 8.10 -6.19 24.00
CA GLY A 169 7.61 -5.07 24.77
C GLY A 169 6.48 -5.48 25.69
N ALA A 170 6.25 -4.66 26.72
CA ALA A 170 5.03 -4.69 27.50
C ALA A 170 3.94 -3.78 26.90
N LEU A 171 4.07 -3.41 25.61
CA LEU A 171 3.23 -2.43 24.92
C LEU A 171 1.86 -3.02 24.61
N GLN A 172 1.08 -3.23 25.66
CA GLN A 172 -0.34 -2.86 25.64
C GLN A 172 -0.43 -1.41 25.16
N GLN A 173 -0.97 -1.19 23.96
CA GLN A 173 -1.28 0.15 23.47
C GLN A 173 -2.25 0.92 24.41
N THR A 174 -2.73 0.30 25.50
CA THR A 174 -3.59 0.94 26.50
C THR A 174 -3.36 0.59 27.98
N ASN A 175 -2.31 -0.13 28.44
CA ASN A 175 -2.13 -0.32 29.90
C ASN A 175 -0.72 -0.76 30.34
N ALA A 176 -0.07 0.08 31.14
CA ALA A 176 1.15 -0.22 31.86
C ALA A 176 0.92 -1.36 32.87
N GLY A 177 1.59 -2.50 32.68
CA GLY A 177 1.55 -3.63 33.62
C GLY A 177 1.70 -5.03 32.99
N GLY A 178 1.81 -5.15 31.67
CA GLY A 178 1.97 -6.43 30.99
C GLY A 178 3.35 -7.07 31.21
N VAL A 179 3.40 -8.41 31.23
CA VAL A 179 4.65 -9.16 31.06
C VAL A 179 5.12 -8.95 29.63
N ALA A 180 6.42 -8.66 29.44
CA ALA A 180 6.96 -8.45 28.10
C ALA A 180 6.80 -9.73 27.26
N ALA A 181 6.29 -9.57 26.04
CA ALA A 181 6.06 -10.66 25.10
C ALA A 181 6.51 -10.24 23.70
N HIS A 182 6.74 -11.23 22.83
CA HIS A 182 6.98 -10.96 21.41
C HIS A 182 5.69 -10.55 20.73
N GLU A 183 5.70 -9.37 20.12
CA GLU A 183 4.57 -8.79 19.43
C GLU A 183 4.93 -8.47 17.99
N LEU A 184 4.00 -8.78 17.07
CA LEU A 184 4.13 -8.43 15.67
C LEU A 184 3.43 -7.08 15.44
N LEU A 185 4.23 -6.07 15.16
CA LEU A 185 3.76 -4.74 14.80
C LEU A 185 3.53 -4.72 13.28
N THR A 186 2.27 -4.53 12.87
CA THR A 186 1.88 -4.44 11.45
C THR A 186 2.39 -3.15 10.77
N GLY A 187 3.04 -2.25 11.50
CA GLY A 187 3.64 -1.02 10.97
C GLY A 187 2.64 0.13 10.81
N GLN A 188 3.09 1.20 10.14
CA GLN A 188 2.28 2.40 9.90
C GLN A 188 1.53 2.36 8.56
N ALA A 189 0.81 3.44 8.26
CA ALA A 189 0.09 3.67 7.01
C ALA A 189 -1.11 2.74 6.73
N ILE A 190 -1.52 1.90 7.70
CA ILE A 190 -2.76 1.15 7.62
C ILE A 190 -3.92 2.10 7.97
N PRO A 191 -4.88 2.32 7.05
CA PRO A 191 -6.05 3.15 7.32
C PRO A 191 -6.87 2.63 8.51
N SER A 192 -7.48 3.54 9.28
CA SER A 192 -8.24 3.17 10.49
C SER A 192 -9.47 2.30 10.20
N ASP A 193 -10.07 2.43 9.02
CA ASP A 193 -11.16 1.59 8.54
C ASP A 193 -10.69 0.15 8.26
N VAL A 194 -9.50 -0.02 7.70
CA VAL A 194 -8.85 -1.32 7.50
C VAL A 194 -8.51 -1.95 8.84
N LEU A 195 -7.95 -1.19 9.79
CA LEU A 195 -7.66 -1.67 11.14
C LEU A 195 -8.94 -2.11 11.86
N ALA A 196 -10.01 -1.33 11.79
CA ALA A 196 -11.29 -1.70 12.41
C ALA A 196 -11.93 -2.93 11.75
N GLU A 197 -11.71 -3.16 10.45
CA GLU A 197 -12.17 -4.39 9.79
C GLU A 197 -11.29 -5.60 10.12
N LEU A 198 -9.98 -5.40 10.24
CA LEU A 198 -9.04 -6.43 10.67
C LEU A 198 -9.32 -6.84 12.12
N ASP A 199 -9.51 -5.87 13.00
CA ASP A 199 -9.90 -6.06 14.40
C ASP A 199 -11.17 -6.90 14.49
N ARG A 200 -12.26 -6.54 13.79
CA ARG A 200 -13.49 -7.38 13.72
C ARG A 200 -13.30 -8.79 13.14
N LYS A 201 -12.20 -9.07 12.44
CA LYS A 201 -11.90 -10.40 11.88
C LYS A 201 -10.99 -11.21 12.79
N ILE A 202 -10.12 -10.54 13.54
CA ILE A 202 -9.19 -11.14 14.50
C ILE A 202 -9.89 -11.36 15.85
N ASP A 203 -10.71 -10.39 16.28
CA ASP A 203 -11.59 -10.46 17.44
C ASP A 203 -12.85 -11.26 17.07
N ASP A 204 -13.03 -12.41 17.71
CA ASP A 204 -14.20 -13.28 17.55
C ASP A 204 -15.43 -12.76 18.30
N GLY A 205 -15.35 -11.55 18.89
CA GLY A 205 -16.46 -10.89 19.54
C GLY A 205 -16.87 -11.55 20.86
N THR A 206 -16.05 -12.43 21.42
CA THR A 206 -16.28 -13.00 22.74
C THR A 206 -15.52 -12.20 23.81
N PRO A 207 -16.21 -11.65 24.83
CA PRO A 207 -15.51 -11.03 25.94
C PRO A 207 -14.88 -12.15 26.78
N SER A 208 -13.55 -12.28 26.71
CA SER A 208 -12.76 -13.03 27.69
C SER A 208 -12.08 -12.09 28.67
#